data_AF-A0A2N7G6G3-F1
#
_entry.id   AF-A0A2N7G6G3-F1
#
_cell.length_a   1.000
_cell.length_b   1.000
_cell.length_c   1.000
_cell.angle_alpha   90.00
_cell.angle_beta   90.00
_cell.angle_gamma   90.00
#
_symmetry.space_group_name_H-M   'P 1'
#
loop_
_entity.id
_entity.type
_entity.pdbx_description
1 polymer ?
#
loop_
_entity_poly.entity_id
_entity_poly.type
_entity_poly.pdbx_seq_one_letter_code
_entity_poly.pdbx_strand_id
1 'polypeptide(L)'
;MKNITKSLILTCSLMAPMVAISAEHNHSHNHFNPALEQLGNDIIGLTVCYKNGYLSDEEQEPAFTNLISHADVSGEELGMFYMDKLGPKAEEIMGDKDASALWTEDYCSDLTQVYLDTDQLAHTKNQQHDHSHDHGHSHGHNHGHSHGEHVEVSAETLEHDIQQGRLLSIQ
;
A
#
# COMPACT_ATOMS: atom_id res chain seq x y z
N MET A 1 -30.81 62.95 -43.31
CA MET A 1 -29.56 62.20 -43.09
C MET A 1 -29.85 61.10 -42.06
N LYS A 2 -29.76 59.83 -42.44
CA LYS A 2 -29.85 58.67 -41.55
C LYS A 2 -28.86 57.64 -42.07
N ASN A 3 -27.78 57.42 -41.32
CA ASN A 3 -26.80 56.36 -41.57
C ASN A 3 -27.06 55.28 -40.52
N ILE A 4 -27.34 54.04 -40.92
CA ILE A 4 -27.22 52.89 -40.02
C ILE A 4 -26.53 51.76 -40.78
N THR A 5 -25.42 51.36 -40.16
CA THR A 5 -24.33 50.53 -40.64
C THR A 5 -24.71 49.05 -40.69
N LYS A 6 -24.18 48.34 -41.68
CA LYS A 6 -24.25 46.88 -41.84
C LYS A 6 -23.65 46.17 -40.61
N SER A 7 -24.27 45.07 -40.18
CA SER A 7 -23.62 44.05 -39.35
C SER A 7 -23.85 42.68 -39.97
N LEU A 8 -22.75 42.01 -40.25
CA LEU A 8 -22.64 40.64 -40.73
C LEU A 8 -21.81 39.92 -39.67
N ILE A 9 -22.43 39.01 -38.92
CA ILE A 9 -21.71 38.13 -37.99
C ILE A 9 -22.10 36.70 -38.34
N LEU A 10 -21.14 36.03 -38.97
CA LEU A 10 -21.11 34.63 -39.33
C LEU A 10 -20.67 33.85 -38.07
N THR A 11 -21.61 33.17 -37.40
CA THR A 11 -21.31 32.31 -36.26
C THR A 11 -21.02 30.89 -36.73
N CYS A 12 -19.73 30.58 -36.88
CA CYS A 12 -19.21 29.20 -36.98
C CYS A 12 -19.54 28.46 -35.67
N SER A 13 -20.57 27.62 -35.70
CA SER A 13 -20.82 26.67 -34.62
C SER A 13 -19.78 25.56 -34.71
N LEU A 14 -18.79 25.58 -33.80
CA LEU A 14 -17.82 24.51 -33.63
C LEU A 14 -18.54 23.23 -33.19
N MET A 15 -18.48 22.22 -34.04
CA MET A 15 -18.70 20.83 -33.67
C MET A 15 -17.53 20.40 -32.76
N ALA A 16 -17.76 20.33 -31.46
CA ALA A 16 -16.88 19.58 -30.57
C ALA A 16 -17.30 18.11 -30.64
N PRO A 17 -16.44 17.18 -31.08
CA PRO A 17 -16.69 15.77 -30.83
C PRO A 17 -16.58 15.56 -29.33
N MET A 18 -17.70 15.24 -28.68
CA MET A 18 -17.66 14.61 -27.36
C MET A 18 -16.96 13.26 -27.55
N VAL A 19 -15.67 13.22 -27.29
CA VAL A 19 -14.98 11.96 -27.10
C VAL A 19 -15.50 11.43 -25.78
N ALA A 20 -16.55 10.62 -25.85
CA ALA A 20 -16.94 9.75 -24.76
C ALA A 20 -15.75 8.83 -24.54
N ILE A 21 -14.92 9.17 -23.55
CA ILE A 21 -13.97 8.22 -22.98
C ILE A 21 -14.87 7.16 -22.35
N SER A 22 -15.08 6.06 -23.06
CA SER A 22 -15.46 4.83 -22.39
C SER A 22 -14.32 4.53 -21.43
N ALA A 23 -14.52 4.82 -20.15
CA ALA A 23 -13.85 4.07 -19.11
C ALA A 23 -14.31 2.62 -19.29
N GLU A 24 -13.66 1.90 -20.20
CA GLU A 24 -13.64 0.45 -20.14
C GLU A 24 -13.10 0.15 -18.75
N HIS A 25 -13.99 -0.33 -17.88
CA HIS A 25 -13.60 -1.16 -16.76
C HIS A 25 -12.93 -2.40 -17.35
N ASN A 26 -11.67 -2.26 -17.72
CA ASN A 26 -10.79 -3.39 -17.93
C ASN A 26 -10.53 -3.93 -16.52
N HIS A 27 -11.36 -4.87 -16.09
CA HIS A 27 -11.05 -5.67 -14.93
C HIS A 27 -9.83 -6.50 -15.31
N SER A 28 -8.66 -5.95 -14.99
CA SER A 28 -7.41 -6.67 -15.03
C SER A 28 -7.56 -7.87 -14.09
N HIS A 29 -7.66 -9.07 -14.65
CA HIS A 29 -7.49 -10.32 -13.89
C HIS A 29 -5.99 -10.60 -13.71
N ASN A 30 -5.21 -9.57 -13.37
CA ASN A 30 -3.84 -9.80 -12.94
C ASN A 30 -3.91 -10.54 -11.61
N HIS A 31 -3.52 -11.81 -11.64
CA HIS A 31 -3.17 -12.55 -10.43
C HIS A 31 -1.82 -12.02 -9.96
N PHE A 32 -1.85 -11.10 -8.99
CA PHE A 32 -0.66 -10.62 -8.31
C PHE A 32 -0.17 -11.65 -7.31
N ASN A 33 1.11 -11.60 -6.95
CA ASN A 33 1.65 -12.45 -5.89
C ASN A 33 0.82 -12.27 -4.59
N PRO A 34 0.30 -13.34 -3.97
CA PRO A 34 -0.45 -13.26 -2.71
C PRO A 34 0.32 -12.56 -1.58
N ALA A 35 1.65 -12.55 -1.60
CA ALA A 35 2.47 -11.79 -0.66
C ALA A 35 2.19 -10.28 -0.74
N LEU A 36 1.94 -9.74 -1.94
CA LEU A 36 1.59 -8.33 -2.12
C LEU A 36 0.20 -8.01 -1.56
N GLU A 37 -0.76 -8.94 -1.67
CA GLU A 37 -2.09 -8.78 -1.08
C GLU A 37 -2.01 -8.74 0.45
N GLN A 38 -1.17 -9.58 1.05
CA GLN A 38 -0.94 -9.60 2.50
C GLN A 38 -0.27 -8.31 2.99
N LEU A 39 0.67 -7.76 2.22
CA LEU A 39 1.43 -6.55 2.56
C LEU A 39 0.76 -5.25 2.10
N GLY A 40 -0.46 -5.31 1.53
CA GLY A 40 -1.10 -4.14 0.93
C GLY A 40 -1.29 -2.96 1.89
N ASN A 41 -1.56 -3.25 3.18
CA ASN A 41 -1.65 -2.21 4.21
C ASN A 41 -0.30 -1.55 4.48
N ASP A 42 0.78 -2.32 4.52
CA ASP A 42 2.13 -1.81 4.76
C ASP A 42 2.62 -0.99 3.57
N ILE A 43 2.33 -1.42 2.35
CA ILE A 43 2.63 -0.68 1.12
C ILE A 43 1.91 0.68 1.12
N ILE A 44 0.63 0.71 1.49
CA ILE A 44 -0.12 1.97 1.61
C ILE A 44 0.42 2.80 2.78
N GLY A 45 0.72 2.17 3.92
CA GLY A 45 1.29 2.80 5.10
C GLY A 45 2.58 3.55 4.77
N LEU A 46 3.57 2.87 4.18
CA LEU A 46 4.83 3.48 3.75
C LEU A 46 4.61 4.64 2.77
N THR A 47 3.65 4.49 1.85
CA THR A 47 3.30 5.54 0.87
C THR A 47 2.72 6.78 1.55
N VAL A 48 1.76 6.61 2.46
CA VAL A 48 1.13 7.71 3.20
C VAL A 48 2.13 8.35 4.16
N CYS A 49 2.97 7.57 4.83
CA CYS A 49 4.03 8.05 5.71
C CYS A 49 5.05 8.93 4.97
N TYR A 50 5.46 8.51 3.77
CA TYR A 50 6.28 9.34 2.89
C TYR A 50 5.57 10.64 2.51
N LYS A 51 4.30 10.56 2.12
CA LYS A 51 3.53 11.75 1.76
C LYS A 51 3.37 12.74 2.91
N ASN A 52 3.17 12.24 4.13
CA ASN A 52 3.03 13.03 5.34
C ASN A 52 4.37 13.64 5.82
N GLY A 53 5.51 13.21 5.24
CA GLY A 53 6.84 13.67 5.60
C GLY A 53 7.43 12.96 6.83
N TYR A 54 6.89 11.80 7.21
CA TYR A 54 7.36 10.97 8.32
C TYR A 54 8.29 9.83 7.89
N LEU A 55 8.47 9.63 6.58
CA LEU A 55 9.49 8.78 5.99
C LEU A 55 10.36 9.65 5.09
N SER A 56 11.68 9.64 5.31
CA SER A 56 12.61 10.47 4.54
C SER A 56 12.93 9.89 3.16
N ASP A 57 13.38 10.74 2.22
CA ASP A 57 13.85 10.31 0.90
C ASP A 57 15.00 9.27 1.01
N GLU A 58 15.84 9.39 2.04
CA GLU A 58 16.98 8.49 2.29
C GLU A 58 16.54 7.10 2.77
N GLU A 59 15.41 7.02 3.47
CA GLU A 59 14.87 5.78 4.03
C GLU A 59 13.84 5.11 3.10
N GLN A 60 13.18 5.89 2.23
CA GLN A 60 12.13 5.41 1.35
C GLN A 60 12.60 4.27 0.43
N GLU A 61 13.69 4.50 -0.32
CA GLU A 61 14.18 3.51 -1.28
C GLU A 61 14.65 2.21 -0.60
N PRO A 62 15.42 2.26 0.50
CA PRO A 62 15.75 1.06 1.28
C PRO A 62 14.53 0.31 1.82
N ALA A 63 13.54 1.02 2.39
CA ALA A 63 12.36 0.39 2.96
C ALA A 63 11.54 -0.38 1.89
N PHE A 64 11.28 0.25 0.74
CA PHE A 64 10.59 -0.42 -0.37
C PHE A 64 11.44 -1.55 -0.98
N THR A 65 12.75 -1.39 -1.09
CA THR A 65 13.65 -2.45 -1.57
C THR A 65 13.60 -3.68 -0.68
N ASN A 66 13.61 -3.48 0.63
CA ASN A 66 13.53 -4.56 1.61
C ASN A 66 12.13 -5.20 1.65
N LEU A 67 11.06 -4.43 1.49
CA LEU A 67 9.70 -4.94 1.32
C LEU A 67 9.60 -5.86 0.10
N ILE A 68 10.12 -5.43 -1.05
CA ILE A 68 10.15 -6.22 -2.30
C ILE A 68 10.92 -7.53 -2.10
N SER A 69 12.09 -7.45 -1.46
CA SER A 69 12.93 -8.62 -1.13
C SER A 69 12.23 -9.59 -0.17
N HIS A 70 11.53 -9.06 0.83
CA HIS A 70 10.74 -9.83 1.79
C HIS A 70 9.60 -10.56 1.07
N ALA A 71 8.85 -9.85 0.24
CA ALA A 71 7.72 -10.37 -0.55
C ALA A 71 8.12 -11.31 -1.71
N ASP A 72 9.42 -11.41 -2.03
CA ASP A 72 9.96 -12.21 -3.15
C ASP A 72 9.33 -11.83 -4.51
N VAL A 73 9.17 -10.53 -4.74
CA VAL A 73 8.62 -9.96 -5.97
C VAL A 73 9.62 -9.03 -6.65
N SER A 74 9.28 -8.56 -7.85
CA SER A 74 10.02 -7.47 -8.50
C SER A 74 9.43 -6.10 -8.16
N GLY A 75 10.25 -5.04 -8.29
CA GLY A 75 9.74 -3.67 -8.17
C GLY A 75 8.71 -3.30 -9.24
N GLU A 76 8.80 -3.91 -10.44
CA GLU A 76 7.79 -3.75 -11.50
C GLU A 76 6.45 -4.37 -11.08
N GLU A 77 6.48 -5.55 -10.47
CA GLU A 77 5.27 -6.23 -9.99
C GLU A 77 4.62 -5.46 -8.84
N LEU A 78 5.42 -4.95 -7.89
CA LEU A 78 4.91 -4.05 -6.85
C LEU A 78 4.29 -2.79 -7.47
N GLY A 79 4.95 -2.17 -8.43
CA GLY A 79 4.45 -0.97 -9.11
C GLY A 79 3.13 -1.23 -9.84
N MET A 80 3.00 -2.36 -10.53
CA MET A 80 1.77 -2.79 -11.19
C MET A 80 0.65 -3.05 -10.18
N PHE A 81 0.94 -3.75 -9.08
CA PHE A 81 -0.03 -3.98 -8.00
C PHE A 81 -0.48 -2.68 -7.34
N TYR A 82 0.45 -1.78 -7.08
CA TYR A 82 0.15 -0.47 -6.52
C TYR A 82 -0.80 0.29 -7.46
N MET A 83 -0.48 0.41 -8.74
CA MET A 83 -1.33 1.14 -9.69
C MET A 83 -2.72 0.52 -9.88
N ASP A 84 -2.84 -0.80 -9.83
CA ASP A 84 -4.11 -1.52 -10.04
C ASP A 84 -4.99 -1.59 -8.79
N LYS A 85 -4.40 -1.82 -7.61
CA LYS A 85 -5.13 -2.17 -6.38
C LYS A 85 -5.03 -1.14 -5.26
N LEU A 86 -3.87 -0.50 -5.09
CA LEU A 86 -3.59 0.31 -3.89
C LEU A 86 -3.65 1.82 -4.15
N GLY A 87 -3.28 2.26 -5.35
CA GLY A 87 -3.11 3.66 -5.73
C GLY A 87 -4.36 4.50 -5.49
N PRO A 88 -5.54 4.10 -5.99
CA PRO A 88 -6.78 4.82 -5.72
C PRO A 88 -7.07 4.96 -4.22
N LYS A 89 -6.75 3.94 -3.42
CA LYS A 89 -6.99 3.96 -1.97
C LYS A 89 -5.99 4.85 -1.24
N ALA A 90 -4.71 4.80 -1.62
CA ALA A 90 -3.70 5.68 -1.08
C ALA A 90 -4.01 7.15 -1.40
N GLU A 91 -4.47 7.44 -2.63
CA GLU A 91 -4.91 8.79 -3.02
C GLU A 91 -6.12 9.27 -2.22
N GLU A 92 -7.10 8.41 -1.97
CA GLU A 92 -8.25 8.72 -1.11
C GLU A 92 -7.80 9.12 0.29
N ILE A 93 -6.90 8.33 0.91
CA ILE A 93 -6.36 8.58 2.25
C ILE A 93 -5.55 9.88 2.28
N MET A 94 -4.64 10.07 1.34
CA MET A 94 -3.81 11.27 1.27
C MET A 94 -4.62 12.54 0.96
N GLY A 95 -5.77 12.39 0.29
CA GLY A 95 -6.70 13.47 -0.02
C GLY A 95 -7.61 13.89 1.14
N ASP A 96 -7.83 12.98 2.09
CA ASP A 96 -8.61 13.22 3.31
C ASP A 96 -7.69 13.53 4.49
N LYS A 97 -7.81 14.73 5.07
CA LYS A 97 -6.97 15.16 6.19
C LYS A 97 -7.23 14.36 7.46
N ASP A 98 -8.48 13.98 7.71
CA ASP A 98 -8.83 13.26 8.93
C ASP A 98 -8.37 11.81 8.81
N ALA A 99 -8.46 11.23 7.61
CA ALA A 99 -7.82 9.97 7.31
C ALA A 99 -6.30 10.11 7.46
N SER A 100 -5.62 10.91 6.63
CA SER A 100 -4.16 11.09 6.65
C SER A 100 -3.57 11.34 8.04
N ALA A 101 -4.27 12.05 8.93
CA ALA A 101 -3.86 12.29 10.31
C ALA A 101 -3.76 11.04 11.21
N LEU A 102 -4.41 9.94 10.82
CA LEU A 102 -4.27 8.66 11.48
C LEU A 102 -2.85 8.10 11.26
N TRP A 103 -2.16 8.39 10.17
CA TRP A 103 -0.80 7.91 9.94
C TRP A 103 0.21 8.81 10.68
N THR A 104 0.32 8.57 11.99
CA THR A 104 1.16 9.36 12.90
C THR A 104 2.65 9.11 12.70
N GLU A 105 3.48 10.04 13.15
CA GLU A 105 4.94 9.93 13.11
C GLU A 105 5.42 8.64 13.80
N ASP A 106 4.89 8.32 14.99
CA ASP A 106 5.25 7.10 15.72
C ASP A 106 4.94 5.83 14.91
N TYR A 107 3.74 5.73 14.35
CA TYR A 107 3.35 4.59 13.51
C TYR A 107 4.26 4.48 12.28
N CYS A 108 4.56 5.61 11.64
CA CYS A 108 5.41 5.64 10.47
C CYS A 108 6.85 5.23 10.80
N SER A 109 7.37 5.64 11.95
CA SER A 109 8.66 5.20 12.46
C SER A 109 8.69 3.70 12.68
N ASP A 110 7.69 3.15 13.38
CA ASP A 110 7.60 1.71 13.67
C ASP A 110 7.53 0.89 12.37
N LEU A 111 6.64 1.26 11.45
CA LEU A 111 6.49 0.60 10.15
C LEU A 111 7.78 0.67 9.32
N THR A 112 8.43 1.84 9.30
CA THR A 112 9.69 2.04 8.57
C THR A 112 10.78 1.16 9.17
N GLN A 113 10.89 1.09 10.50
CA GLN A 113 11.90 0.29 11.18
C GLN A 113 11.77 -1.20 10.87
N VAL A 114 10.55 -1.74 10.78
CA VAL A 114 10.31 -3.12 10.35
C VAL A 114 10.97 -3.40 9.01
N TYR A 115 10.89 -2.46 8.06
CA TYR A 115 11.47 -2.67 6.73
C TYR A 115 12.93 -2.24 6.60
N LEU A 116 13.47 -1.48 7.55
CA LEU A 116 14.91 -1.18 7.60
C LEU A 116 15.71 -2.26 8.35
N ASP A 117 15.07 -3.02 9.25
CA ASP A 117 15.69 -4.14 9.96
C ASP A 117 15.68 -5.44 9.13
N THR A 118 16.70 -5.59 8.28
CA THR A 118 16.83 -6.78 7.41
C THR A 118 16.99 -8.08 8.16
N ASP A 119 17.57 -8.05 9.37
CA ASP A 119 17.77 -9.25 10.19
C ASP A 119 16.43 -9.73 10.75
N GLN A 120 15.59 -8.80 11.21
CA GLN A 120 14.22 -9.09 11.65
C GLN A 120 13.37 -9.65 10.50
N LEU A 121 13.39 -9.03 9.32
CA LEU A 121 12.66 -9.51 8.13
C LEU A 121 13.07 -10.92 7.71
N ALA A 122 14.37 -11.23 7.77
CA ALA A 122 14.88 -12.55 7.43
C ALA A 122 14.44 -13.61 8.45
N HIS A 123 14.39 -13.25 9.73
CA HIS A 123 13.89 -14.14 10.77
C HIS A 123 12.42 -14.53 10.56
N THR A 124 11.56 -13.59 10.16
CA THR A 124 10.15 -13.93 9.94
C THR A 124 9.90 -14.77 8.70
N LYS A 125 10.63 -14.48 7.62
CA LYS A 125 10.54 -15.27 6.39
C LYS A 125 10.87 -16.74 6.66
N ASN A 126 11.86 -17.01 7.51
CA ASN A 126 12.25 -18.37 7.87
C ASN A 126 11.21 -19.08 8.78
N GLN A 127 10.54 -18.37 9.68
CA GLN A 127 9.49 -18.96 10.53
C GLN A 127 8.25 -19.39 9.74
N GLN A 128 7.87 -18.66 8.68
CA GLN A 128 6.75 -19.04 7.80
C GLN A 128 7.02 -20.33 7.00
N HIS A 129 8.28 -20.71 6.78
CA HIS A 129 8.65 -21.92 6.04
C HIS A 129 8.72 -23.20 6.90
N ASP A 130 8.72 -23.09 8.24
CA ASP A 130 8.93 -24.24 9.14
C ASP A 130 7.63 -24.96 9.56
N HIS A 131 6.46 -24.55 9.07
CA HIS A 131 5.20 -25.29 9.26
C HIS A 131 5.04 -26.42 8.23
N SER A 132 6.01 -27.33 8.17
CA SER A 132 5.83 -28.64 7.55
C SER A 132 5.37 -29.64 8.60
N HIS A 133 4.18 -30.23 8.38
CA HIS A 133 3.61 -31.27 9.24
C HIS A 133 4.49 -32.52 9.22
N ASP A 134 5.41 -32.66 10.19
CA ASP A 134 6.00 -33.95 10.52
C ASP A 134 5.32 -34.54 11.75
N HIS A 135 4.61 -35.65 11.54
CA HIS A 135 4.03 -36.47 12.60
C HIS A 135 5.13 -37.32 13.26
N GLY A 136 5.95 -36.68 14.10
CA GLY A 136 7.00 -37.34 14.88
C GLY A 136 6.79 -37.16 16.38
N HIS A 137 6.24 -38.16 17.06
CA HIS A 137 6.16 -38.20 18.52
C HIS A 137 7.55 -38.22 19.17
N SER A 138 7.88 -37.21 19.99
CA SER A 138 8.92 -37.35 21.02
C SER A 138 8.74 -36.33 22.15
N HIS A 139 8.62 -36.85 23.37
CA HIS A 139 8.56 -36.08 24.61
C HIS A 139 9.92 -35.44 24.94
N GLY A 140 9.95 -34.12 25.02
CA GLY A 140 11.08 -33.36 25.56
C GLY A 140 10.58 -32.12 26.27
N HIS A 141 10.48 -32.18 27.60
CA HIS A 141 10.26 -30.99 28.42
C HIS A 141 11.49 -30.08 28.31
N ASN A 142 11.32 -28.89 27.75
CA ASN A 142 12.28 -27.81 27.94
C ASN A 142 11.56 -26.51 28.25
N HIS A 143 11.86 -25.95 29.43
CA HIS A 143 11.45 -24.62 29.86
C HIS A 143 12.32 -23.59 29.13
N GLY A 144 11.82 -23.08 28.00
CA GLY A 144 12.38 -21.92 27.32
C GLY A 144 11.29 -20.87 27.19
N HIS A 145 11.44 -19.76 27.91
CA HIS A 145 10.68 -18.54 27.66
C HIS A 145 11.12 -17.99 26.30
N SER A 146 10.50 -18.48 25.23
CA SER A 146 10.71 -17.98 23.87
C SER A 146 9.53 -17.11 23.53
N HIS A 147 9.70 -15.79 23.68
CA HIS A 147 8.87 -14.79 23.01
C HIS A 147 9.21 -14.86 21.52
N GLY A 148 8.68 -15.88 20.85
CA GLY A 148 8.66 -15.98 19.39
C GLY A 148 7.37 -15.37 18.90
N GLU A 149 7.31 -14.04 18.87
CA GLU A 149 6.26 -13.34 18.13
C GLU A 149 6.56 -13.50 16.64
N HIS A 150 5.59 -14.06 15.93
CA HIS A 150 5.44 -13.83 14.50
C HIS A 150 5.67 -12.33 14.22
N VAL A 151 6.26 -11.95 13.08
CA VAL A 151 5.90 -10.65 12.45
C VAL A 151 4.51 -10.82 11.84
N GLU A 152 3.56 -11.17 12.70
CA GLU A 152 2.21 -10.70 12.65
C GLU A 152 2.31 -9.36 13.38
N VAL A 153 1.82 -8.29 12.77
CA VAL A 153 1.48 -7.06 13.49
C VAL A 153 0.88 -7.51 14.83
N SER A 154 1.54 -7.16 15.95
CA SER A 154 1.16 -7.71 17.26
C SER A 154 -0.36 -7.57 17.42
N ALA A 155 -1.05 -8.55 18.00
CA ALA A 155 -2.53 -8.49 18.06
C ALA A 155 -3.02 -7.16 18.67
N GLU A 156 -2.22 -6.56 19.55
CA GLU A 156 -2.41 -5.22 20.11
C GLU A 156 -2.25 -4.10 19.08
N THR A 157 -1.18 -4.09 18.27
CA THR A 157 -0.99 -3.15 17.16
C THR A 157 -2.11 -3.30 16.12
N LEU A 158 -2.49 -4.52 15.79
CA LEU A 158 -3.53 -4.82 14.82
C LEU A 158 -4.88 -4.29 15.33
N GLU A 159 -5.26 -4.61 16.57
CA GLU A 159 -6.50 -4.13 17.16
C GLU A 159 -6.53 -2.61 17.31
N HIS A 160 -5.39 -2.00 17.65
CA HIS A 160 -5.23 -0.55 17.70
C HIS A 160 -5.43 0.09 16.31
N ASP A 161 -4.86 -0.49 15.25
CA ASP A 161 -5.01 0.01 13.88
C ASP A 161 -6.41 -0.23 13.31
N ILE A 162 -7.14 -1.28 13.75
CA ILE A 162 -8.57 -1.44 13.46
C ILE A 162 -9.34 -0.28 14.10
N GLN A 163 -9.10 -0.03 15.40
CA GLN A 163 -9.81 1.00 16.16
C GLN A 163 -9.55 2.41 15.60
N GLN A 164 -8.34 2.63 15.08
CA GLN A 164 -7.95 3.90 14.48
C GLN A 164 -8.39 4.00 13.01
N GLY A 165 -8.92 2.95 12.41
CA GLY A 165 -9.38 2.96 11.01
C GLY A 165 -8.24 2.91 9.98
N ARG A 166 -7.04 2.45 10.39
CA ARG A 166 -5.86 2.32 9.54
C ARG A 166 -5.80 1.00 8.78
N LEU A 167 -6.49 -0.04 9.24
CA LEU A 167 -6.60 -1.30 8.52
C LEU A 167 -7.56 -1.18 7.33
N LEU A 168 -7.05 -1.40 6.13
CA LEU A 168 -7.79 -1.25 4.90
C LEU A 168 -8.38 -2.61 4.49
N SER A 169 -9.68 -2.62 4.21
CA SER A 169 -10.29 -3.73 3.47
C SER A 169 -9.89 -3.58 2.01
N ILE A 170 -8.76 -4.19 1.64
CA ILE A 170 -8.36 -4.33 0.24
C ILE A 170 -9.26 -5.43 -0.36
N GLN A 171 -10.18 -5.06 -1.26
CA GLN A 171 -11.09 -5.97 -1.97
C GLN A 171 -10.68 -6.15 -3.43
#